data_AF-A0A958DEP7-F1
#
_entry.id   AF-A0A958DEP7-F1
#
_cell.length_a   1.000
_cell.length_b   1.000
_cell.length_c   1.000
_cell.angle_alpha   90.00
_cell.angle_beta   90.00
_cell.angle_gamma   90.00
#
_symmetry.space_group_name_H-M   'P 1'
#
loop_
_entity.id
_entity.type
_entity.pdbx_description
1 polymer ?
#
loop_
_entity_poly.entity_id
_entity_poly.type
_entity_poly.pdbx_seq_one_letter_code
_entity_poly.pdbx_strand_id
1 'polypeptide(L)'
;LLLLIAAVIWPFTASRGAVDVMTLALIYVMLGLGLNIVVGFAGLLVLGYAAFYAVGAYTYALLAQHYGLSFWLSLPVAGVLAALTGFLLGLPVLRLRGDYLAIVTLGFGEITRLLLNNLNVLTGGPDGIGNIPRPTLFGLEFGRRASEGNATFHEFFGIDYSGEHAVIFLYLLGLALVVLILFVINRLQRMPLGRAWEAL
;
A
#
# COMPACT_ATOMS: atom_id res chain seq x y z
N LEU A 1 -11.65 19.52 6.87
CA LEU A 1 -11.26 19.32 8.28
C LEU A 1 -12.30 18.50 9.04
N LEU A 2 -13.58 18.92 9.09
CA LEU A 2 -14.65 18.18 9.79
C LEU A 2 -14.80 16.71 9.35
N LEU A 3 -14.75 16.44 8.04
CA LEU A 3 -14.80 15.07 7.51
C LEU A 3 -13.63 14.20 7.97
N LEU A 4 -12.45 14.78 8.15
CA LEU A 4 -11.26 14.05 8.59
C LEU A 4 -11.36 13.71 10.07
N ILE A 5 -11.87 14.63 10.90
CA ILE A 5 -12.16 14.39 12.31
C ILE A 5 -13.20 13.27 12.45
N ALA A 6 -14.27 13.31 11.66
CA ALA A 6 -15.28 12.25 11.65
C ALA A 6 -14.69 10.89 11.25
N ALA A 7 -13.83 10.85 10.23
CA ALA A 7 -13.17 9.63 9.79
C ALA A 7 -12.24 9.03 10.87
N VAL A 8 -11.53 9.88 11.63
CA VAL A 8 -10.67 9.42 12.73
C VAL A 8 -11.47 8.83 13.89
N ILE A 9 -12.65 9.38 14.21
CA ILE A 9 -13.48 8.92 15.33
C ILE A 9 -14.33 7.70 14.97
N TRP A 10 -14.74 7.57 13.70
CA TRP A 10 -15.58 6.48 13.20
C TRP A 10 -15.20 5.05 13.66
N PRO A 11 -13.93 4.59 13.54
CA PRO A 11 -13.57 3.21 13.87
C PRO A 11 -13.76 2.85 15.35
N PHE A 12 -13.84 3.84 16.25
CA PHE A 12 -14.09 3.61 17.68
C PHE A 12 -15.58 3.39 18.00
N THR A 13 -16.47 3.79 17.09
CA THR A 13 -17.93 3.66 17.26
C THR A 13 -18.55 2.56 16.40
N ALA A 14 -17.83 2.11 15.37
CA ALA A 14 -18.30 1.14 14.39
C ALA A 14 -18.01 -0.30 14.81
N SER A 15 -18.77 -1.26 14.28
CA SER A 15 -18.50 -2.68 14.49
C SER A 15 -17.21 -3.11 13.78
N ARG A 16 -16.52 -4.13 14.33
CA ARG A 16 -15.28 -4.67 13.75
C ARG A 16 -15.39 -4.96 12.25
N GLY A 17 -16.46 -5.63 11.81
CA GLY A 17 -16.66 -5.95 10.40
C GLY A 17 -16.80 -4.71 9.51
N ALA A 18 -17.42 -3.64 10.00
CA ALA A 18 -17.49 -2.37 9.27
C ALA A 18 -16.12 -1.70 9.14
N VAL A 19 -15.26 -1.80 10.18
CA VAL A 19 -13.89 -1.27 10.14
C VAL A 19 -13.02 -2.07 9.17
N ASP A 20 -13.16 -3.39 9.11
CA ASP A 20 -12.44 -4.24 8.14
C ASP A 20 -12.82 -3.87 6.69
N VAL A 21 -14.12 -3.76 6.40
CA VAL A 21 -14.62 -3.33 5.07
C VAL A 21 -14.12 -1.93 4.73
N MET A 22 -14.13 -1.00 5.68
CA MET A 22 -13.64 0.35 5.43
C MET A 22 -12.13 0.40 5.26
N THR A 23 -11.37 -0.46 5.93
CA THR A 23 -9.92 -0.60 5.72
C THR A 23 -9.62 -1.06 4.30
N LEU A 24 -10.37 -2.05 3.79
CA LEU A 24 -10.30 -2.46 2.39
C LEU A 24 -10.67 -1.32 1.44
N ALA A 25 -11.73 -0.56 1.76
CA ALA A 25 -12.11 0.61 0.97
C ALA A 25 -10.99 1.66 0.92
N LEU A 26 -10.31 1.94 2.05
CA LEU A 26 -9.17 2.85 2.08
C LEU A 26 -8.00 2.36 1.21
N ILE A 27 -7.73 1.05 1.18
CA ILE A 27 -6.72 0.47 0.26
C ILE A 27 -7.11 0.75 -1.20
N TYR A 28 -8.37 0.51 -1.58
CA TYR A 28 -8.84 0.82 -2.94
C TYR A 28 -8.82 2.33 -3.24
N VAL A 29 -9.06 3.19 -2.25
CA VAL A 29 -8.90 4.64 -2.41
C VAL A 29 -7.43 4.98 -2.69
N MET A 30 -6.47 4.41 -1.95
CA MET A 30 -5.05 4.62 -2.23
C MET A 30 -4.66 4.17 -3.64
N LEU A 31 -5.14 3.00 -4.07
CA LEU A 31 -4.93 2.49 -5.43
C LEU A 31 -5.56 3.40 -6.49
N GLY A 32 -6.79 3.86 -6.25
CA GLY A 32 -7.50 4.78 -7.12
C GLY A 32 -6.81 6.14 -7.24
N LEU A 33 -6.31 6.68 -6.14
CA LEU A 33 -5.53 7.92 -6.12
C LEU A 33 -4.22 7.76 -6.90
N GLY A 34 -3.52 6.63 -6.73
CA GLY A 34 -2.31 6.33 -7.49
C GLY A 34 -2.58 6.21 -9.00
N LEU A 35 -3.66 5.54 -9.40
CA LEU A 35 -4.08 5.45 -10.80
C LEU A 35 -4.51 6.81 -11.37
N ASN A 36 -5.21 7.62 -10.57
CA ASN A 36 -5.67 8.95 -10.96
C ASN A 36 -4.50 9.89 -11.28
N ILE A 37 -3.33 9.71 -10.64
CA ILE A 37 -2.16 10.50 -10.99
C ILE A 37 -1.76 10.30 -12.46
N VAL A 38 -1.79 9.06 -12.95
CA VAL A 38 -1.32 8.74 -14.30
C VAL A 38 -2.42 8.94 -15.34
N VAL A 39 -3.61 8.38 -15.10
CA VAL A 39 -4.73 8.48 -16.05
C VAL A 39 -5.37 9.86 -16.01
N GLY A 40 -5.52 10.44 -14.82
CA GLY A 40 -6.19 11.72 -14.61
C GLY A 40 -5.34 12.93 -14.98
N PHE A 41 -4.06 12.98 -14.57
CA PHE A 41 -3.20 14.13 -14.90
C PHE A 41 -2.43 13.96 -16.20
N ALA A 42 -1.86 12.78 -16.48
CA ALA A 42 -1.05 12.61 -17.68
C ALA A 42 -1.87 12.15 -18.91
N GLY A 43 -3.15 11.80 -18.73
CA GLY A 43 -4.01 11.30 -19.82
C GLY A 43 -3.56 9.96 -20.41
N LEU A 44 -2.65 9.26 -19.72
CA LEU A 44 -2.03 8.04 -20.20
C LEU A 44 -2.83 6.83 -19.75
N LEU A 45 -3.24 5.97 -20.69
CA LEU A 45 -3.96 4.76 -20.37
C LEU A 45 -3.01 3.69 -19.83
N VAL A 46 -3.20 3.27 -18.58
CA VAL A 46 -2.38 2.27 -17.89
C VAL A 46 -3.25 1.11 -17.42
N LEU A 47 -3.13 -0.04 -18.09
CA LEU A 47 -3.86 -1.26 -17.75
C LEU A 47 -3.08 -2.17 -16.79
N GLY A 48 -1.75 -2.04 -16.77
CA GLY A 48 -0.86 -2.82 -15.92
C GLY A 48 -0.73 -2.36 -14.47
N TYR A 49 -1.60 -1.46 -13.99
CA TYR A 49 -1.42 -0.82 -12.68
C TYR A 49 -1.32 -1.82 -11.51
N ALA A 50 -2.06 -2.94 -11.60
CA ALA A 50 -2.04 -4.00 -10.60
C ALA A 50 -0.66 -4.65 -10.40
N ALA A 51 0.23 -4.60 -11.39
CA ALA A 51 1.59 -5.12 -11.24
C ALA A 51 2.42 -4.30 -10.24
N PHE A 52 2.27 -2.97 -10.20
CA PHE A 52 2.96 -2.14 -9.22
C PHE A 52 2.49 -2.44 -7.80
N TYR A 53 1.18 -2.64 -7.64
CA TYR A 53 0.60 -3.08 -6.39
C TYR A 53 1.17 -4.45 -5.96
N ALA A 54 1.26 -5.40 -6.89
CA ALA A 54 1.80 -6.72 -6.62
C ALA A 54 3.28 -6.66 -6.22
N VAL A 55 4.11 -5.90 -6.94
CA VAL A 55 5.54 -5.72 -6.61
C VAL A 55 5.71 -5.19 -5.18
N GLY A 56 4.94 -4.16 -4.79
CA GLY A 56 4.99 -3.63 -3.42
C GLY A 56 4.55 -4.66 -2.38
N ALA A 57 3.43 -5.35 -2.62
CA ALA A 57 2.89 -6.36 -1.70
C ALA A 57 3.85 -7.54 -1.48
N TYR A 58 4.40 -8.09 -2.56
CA TYR A 58 5.37 -9.18 -2.50
C TYR A 58 6.69 -8.73 -1.88
N THR A 59 7.16 -7.51 -2.17
CA THR A 59 8.33 -6.96 -1.51
C THR A 59 8.14 -6.89 0.00
N TYR A 60 7.00 -6.34 0.46
CA TYR A 60 6.69 -6.30 1.89
C TYR A 60 6.63 -7.70 2.51
N ALA A 61 5.93 -8.64 1.86
CA ALA A 61 5.79 -10.01 2.35
C ALA A 61 7.14 -10.73 2.47
N LEU A 62 8.00 -10.61 1.45
CA LEU A 62 9.33 -11.22 1.43
C LEU A 62 10.25 -10.64 2.51
N LEU A 63 10.25 -9.31 2.69
CA LEU A 63 11.07 -8.65 3.70
C LEU A 63 10.62 -9.01 5.12
N ALA A 64 9.30 -9.08 5.35
CA ALA A 64 8.76 -9.46 6.64
C ALA A 64 9.02 -10.94 6.96
N GLN A 65 8.89 -11.85 5.99
CA GLN A 65 9.01 -13.29 6.23
C GLN A 65 10.45 -13.79 6.25
N HIS A 66 11.29 -13.40 5.27
CA HIS A 66 12.64 -13.95 5.13
C HIS A 66 13.69 -13.18 5.94
N TYR A 67 13.51 -11.87 6.07
CA TYR A 67 14.49 -10.99 6.74
C TYR A 67 14.03 -10.52 8.12
N GLY A 68 12.79 -10.84 8.52
CA GLY A 68 12.24 -10.44 9.82
C GLY A 68 12.21 -8.92 10.02
N LEU A 69 12.22 -8.14 8.94
CA LEU A 69 12.27 -6.69 9.03
C LEU A 69 10.97 -6.15 9.66
N SER A 70 11.12 -5.13 10.50
CA SER A 70 10.00 -4.51 11.18
C SER A 70 9.00 -3.94 10.16
N PHE A 71 7.73 -3.91 10.55
CA PHE A 71 6.64 -3.33 9.76
C PHE A 71 6.98 -1.96 9.17
N TRP A 72 7.56 -1.09 10.01
CA TRP A 72 7.90 0.29 9.69
C TRP A 72 9.07 0.44 8.72
N LEU A 73 9.96 -0.55 8.64
CA LEU A 73 11.06 -0.54 7.67
C LEU A 73 10.62 -1.21 6.35
N SER A 74 9.86 -2.30 6.44
CA SER A 74 9.34 -3.01 5.27
C SER A 74 8.41 -2.14 4.44
N LEU A 75 7.57 -1.30 5.06
CA LEU A 75 6.64 -0.41 4.37
C LEU A 75 7.31 0.60 3.42
N PRO A 76 8.27 1.45 3.85
CA PRO A 76 8.95 2.38 2.95
C PRO A 76 9.84 1.66 1.94
N VAL A 77 10.51 0.56 2.30
CA VAL A 77 11.34 -0.20 1.36
C VAL A 77 10.47 -0.81 0.24
N ALA A 78 9.30 -1.34 0.58
CA ALA A 78 8.33 -1.82 -0.40
C ALA A 78 7.85 -0.69 -1.34
N GLY A 79 7.60 0.50 -0.79
CA GLY A 79 7.27 1.69 -1.57
C GLY A 79 8.38 2.12 -2.53
N VAL A 80 9.63 2.13 -2.05
CA VAL A 80 10.81 2.48 -2.87
C VAL A 80 11.02 1.46 -3.98
N LEU A 81 10.93 0.16 -3.69
CA LEU A 81 11.09 -0.88 -4.71
C LEU A 81 9.97 -0.84 -5.75
N ALA A 82 8.72 -0.63 -5.33
CA ALA A 82 7.61 -0.42 -6.27
C ALA A 82 7.84 0.82 -7.15
N ALA A 83 8.32 1.93 -6.56
CA ALA A 83 8.65 3.14 -7.30
C ALA A 83 9.83 2.93 -8.27
N LEU A 84 10.85 2.15 -7.88
CA LEU A 84 11.98 1.79 -8.75
C LEU A 84 11.53 0.93 -9.92
N THR A 85 10.66 -0.05 -9.70
CA THR A 85 10.08 -0.83 -10.81
C THR A 85 9.24 0.06 -11.73
N GLY A 86 8.47 0.99 -11.17
CA GLY A 86 7.74 2.02 -11.93
C GLY A 86 8.66 2.91 -12.76
N PHE A 87 9.76 3.37 -12.19
CA PHE A 87 10.77 4.18 -12.87
C PHE A 87 11.43 3.40 -14.02
N LEU A 88 11.86 2.16 -13.76
CA LEU A 88 12.47 1.29 -14.77
C LEU A 88 11.51 0.99 -15.93
N LEU A 89 10.23 0.76 -15.64
CA LEU A 89 9.22 0.59 -16.68
C LEU A 89 8.92 1.91 -17.41
N GLY A 90 8.95 3.04 -16.70
CA GLY A 90 8.71 4.36 -17.27
C GLY A 90 9.71 4.72 -18.37
N LEU A 91 10.99 4.38 -18.22
CA LEU A 91 12.04 4.72 -19.18
C LEU A 91 11.74 4.30 -20.64
N PRO A 92 11.43 3.02 -20.95
CA PRO A 92 11.03 2.62 -22.30
C PRO A 92 9.64 3.13 -22.68
N VAL A 93 8.73 3.22 -21.70
CA VAL A 93 7.32 3.53 -21.91
C VAL A 93 7.09 4.99 -22.33
N LEU A 94 7.92 5.93 -21.85
CA LEU A 94 7.86 7.35 -22.23
C LEU A 94 8.09 7.59 -23.75
N ARG A 95 8.61 6.60 -24.48
CA ARG A 95 8.81 6.67 -25.93
C ARG A 95 7.57 6.25 -26.72
N LEU A 96 6.55 5.70 -26.05
CA LEU A 96 5.33 5.18 -26.66
C LEU A 96 4.16 6.14 -26.40
N ARG A 97 3.19 6.16 -27.32
CA ARG A 97 2.00 7.02 -27.22
C ARG A 97 0.74 6.22 -27.54
N GLY A 98 -0.39 6.64 -26.98
CA GLY A 98 -1.71 6.09 -27.26
C GLY A 98 -1.80 4.58 -26.98
N ASP A 99 -2.24 3.81 -27.95
CA ASP A 99 -2.54 2.39 -27.77
C ASP A 99 -1.28 1.53 -27.49
N TYR A 100 -0.12 1.94 -28.00
CA TYR A 100 1.14 1.22 -27.74
C TYR A 100 1.52 1.25 -26.26
N LEU A 101 1.24 2.37 -25.58
CA LEU A 101 1.44 2.51 -24.15
C LEU A 101 0.52 1.57 -23.37
N ALA A 102 -0.75 1.49 -23.76
CA ALA A 102 -1.72 0.60 -23.16
C ALA A 102 -1.29 -0.88 -23.27
N ILE A 103 -0.87 -1.30 -24.47
CA ILE A 103 -0.45 -2.68 -24.75
C ILE A 103 0.77 -3.05 -23.90
N VAL A 104 1.77 -2.17 -23.81
CA VAL A 104 2.99 -2.46 -23.02
C VAL A 104 2.68 -2.54 -21.53
N THR A 105 1.82 -1.66 -21.00
CA THR A 105 1.44 -1.75 -19.58
C THR A 105 0.63 -3.01 -19.30
N LEU A 106 -0.29 -3.41 -20.17
CA LEU A 106 -1.01 -4.68 -20.05
C LEU A 106 -0.03 -5.88 -20.09
N GLY A 107 0.93 -5.86 -21.01
CA GLY A 107 1.97 -6.87 -21.11
C GLY A 107 2.81 -6.97 -19.83
N PHE A 108 3.20 -5.83 -19.24
CA PHE A 108 3.88 -5.81 -17.94
C PHE A 108 3.02 -6.39 -16.81
N GLY A 109 1.72 -6.07 -16.81
CA GLY A 109 0.73 -6.66 -15.91
C GLY A 109 0.71 -8.18 -15.99
N GLU A 110 0.62 -8.69 -17.21
CA GLU A 110 0.58 -10.13 -17.50
C GLU A 110 1.88 -10.84 -17.13
N ILE A 111 3.02 -10.27 -17.53
CA ILE A 111 4.36 -10.81 -17.20
C ILE A 111 4.54 -10.88 -15.68
N THR A 112 4.11 -9.84 -14.96
CA THR A 112 4.19 -9.83 -13.49
C THR A 112 3.33 -10.95 -12.90
N ARG A 113 2.09 -11.12 -13.38
CA ARG A 113 1.23 -12.23 -12.92
C ARG A 113 1.86 -13.60 -13.19
N LEU A 114 2.40 -13.80 -14.39
CA LEU A 114 3.07 -15.04 -14.77
C LEU A 114 4.30 -15.31 -13.90
N LEU A 115 5.14 -14.29 -13.67
CA LEU A 115 6.29 -14.40 -12.78
C LEU A 115 5.88 -14.81 -11.37
N LEU A 116 4.86 -14.16 -10.81
CA LEU A 116 4.39 -14.46 -9.45
C LEU A 116 3.84 -15.88 -9.34
N ASN A 117 3.17 -16.39 -10.37
CA ASN A 117 2.61 -17.74 -10.36
C ASN A 117 3.63 -18.84 -10.68
N ASN A 118 4.74 -18.53 -11.37
CA ASN A 118 5.75 -19.52 -11.75
C ASN A 118 6.97 -19.54 -10.82
N LEU A 119 7.26 -18.45 -10.10
CA LEU A 119 8.41 -18.34 -9.19
C LEU A 119 8.13 -18.95 -7.80
N ASN A 120 7.73 -20.23 -7.77
CA ASN A 120 7.33 -20.94 -6.56
C ASN A 120 8.32 -20.81 -5.39
N VAL A 121 9.63 -20.80 -5.68
CA VAL A 121 10.71 -20.70 -4.68
C VAL A 121 10.67 -19.39 -3.90
N LEU A 122 10.28 -18.29 -4.55
CA LEU A 122 10.31 -16.96 -3.94
C LEU A 122 8.91 -16.49 -3.56
N THR A 123 7.92 -16.66 -4.43
CA THR A 123 6.58 -16.06 -4.27
C THR A 123 5.57 -17.02 -3.65
N GLY A 124 5.90 -18.30 -3.53
CA GLY A 124 4.91 -19.33 -3.18
C GLY A 124 3.98 -19.69 -4.35
N GLY A 125 4.22 -19.16 -5.55
CA GLY A 125 3.43 -19.50 -6.73
C GLY A 125 1.97 -19.05 -6.61
N PRO A 126 0.99 -19.86 -7.04
CA PRO A 126 -0.43 -19.53 -6.96
C PRO A 126 -0.97 -19.35 -5.53
N ASP A 127 -0.35 -20.01 -4.54
CA ASP A 127 -0.76 -19.94 -3.13
C ASP A 127 -0.34 -18.62 -2.47
N GLY A 128 0.66 -17.94 -3.05
CA GLY A 128 1.23 -16.71 -2.52
C GLY A 128 2.02 -16.92 -1.23
N ILE A 129 2.28 -15.82 -0.53
CA ILE A 129 3.06 -15.81 0.71
C ILE A 129 2.12 -15.81 1.93
N GLY A 130 2.13 -16.92 2.67
CA GLY A 130 1.39 -17.07 3.92
C GLY A 130 2.16 -16.66 5.17
N ASN A 131 1.45 -16.59 6.30
CA ASN A 131 2.02 -16.39 7.64
C ASN A 131 2.87 -15.11 7.81
N ILE A 132 2.48 -14.03 7.14
CA ILE A 132 3.13 -12.73 7.24
C ILE A 132 2.92 -12.17 8.66
N PRO A 133 3.99 -11.76 9.36
CA PRO A 133 3.88 -11.15 10.69
C PRO A 133 2.90 -9.98 10.71
N ARG A 134 2.06 -9.94 11.76
CA ARG A 134 1.11 -8.84 11.94
C ARG A 134 1.87 -7.53 12.18
N PRO A 135 1.34 -6.39 11.69
CA PRO A 135 1.97 -5.10 11.92
C PRO A 135 1.99 -4.77 13.42
N THR A 136 3.12 -4.23 13.88
CA THR A 136 3.35 -3.80 15.27
C THR A 136 3.50 -2.29 15.34
N LEU A 137 3.09 -1.69 16.46
CA LEU A 137 3.28 -0.25 16.70
C LEU A 137 4.65 -0.03 17.35
N PHE A 138 5.68 0.27 16.55
CA PHE A 138 7.06 0.48 17.01
C PHE A 138 7.59 -0.63 17.94
N GLY A 139 7.27 -1.90 17.64
CA GLY A 139 7.64 -3.06 18.47
C GLY A 139 6.57 -3.49 19.48
N LEU A 140 5.51 -2.70 19.67
CA LEU A 140 4.36 -3.09 20.48
C LEU A 140 3.48 -4.06 19.69
N GLU A 141 3.37 -5.29 20.19
CA GLU A 141 2.53 -6.32 19.59
C GLU A 141 1.06 -6.13 20.00
N PHE A 142 0.15 -6.28 19.04
CA PHE A 142 -1.29 -6.30 19.29
C PHE A 142 -1.80 -7.70 19.72
N GLY A 143 -0.89 -8.60 20.14
CA GLY A 143 -1.21 -9.92 20.66
C GLY A 143 -1.61 -9.89 22.14
N ARG A 144 -2.22 -11.00 22.61
CA ARG A 144 -2.56 -11.20 24.05
C ARG A 144 -1.34 -11.40 24.94
N ARG A 145 -0.24 -11.83 24.36
CA ARG A 145 1.04 -12.12 25.02
C ARG A 145 2.12 -11.58 24.12
N ALA A 146 3.12 -10.93 24.71
CA ALA A 146 4.29 -10.54 23.95
C ALA A 146 5.13 -11.76 23.60
N SER A 147 5.59 -11.83 22.36
CA SER A 147 6.72 -12.69 22.00
C SER A 147 8.01 -12.04 22.54
N GLU A 148 8.76 -12.82 23.33
CA GLU A 148 10.06 -12.54 23.97
C GLU A 148 10.55 -11.06 23.98
N GLY A 149 10.40 -10.38 25.12
CA GLY A 149 11.14 -9.16 25.45
C GLY A 149 10.49 -7.82 25.06
N ASN A 150 9.41 -7.83 24.28
CA ASN A 150 8.63 -6.62 23.98
C ASN A 150 7.41 -6.46 24.88
N ALA A 151 6.91 -5.23 25.03
CA ALA A 151 5.62 -4.98 25.69
C ALA A 151 4.49 -5.11 24.67
N THR A 152 3.34 -5.66 25.08
CA THR A 152 2.15 -5.60 24.21
C THR A 152 1.53 -4.21 24.23
N PHE A 153 0.78 -3.87 23.17
CA PHE A 153 0.07 -2.60 23.09
C PHE A 153 -0.85 -2.37 24.30
N HIS A 154 -1.56 -3.41 24.73
CA HIS A 154 -2.53 -3.30 25.82
C HIS A 154 -1.84 -3.16 27.19
N GLU A 155 -0.73 -3.86 27.44
CA GLU A 155 0.06 -3.70 28.67
C GLU A 155 0.75 -2.33 28.75
N PHE A 156 1.29 -1.82 27.63
CA PHE A 156 1.96 -0.52 27.60
C PHE A 156 1.01 0.65 27.90
N PHE A 157 -0.21 0.60 27.36
CA PHE A 157 -1.22 1.63 27.58
C PHE A 157 -2.11 1.38 28.81
N GLY A 158 -1.93 0.24 29.51
CA GLY A 158 -2.73 -0.11 30.68
C GLY A 158 -4.22 -0.30 30.37
N ILE A 159 -4.55 -0.72 29.14
CA ILE A 159 -5.92 -0.91 28.66
C ILE A 159 -6.25 -2.39 28.53
N ASP A 160 -7.53 -2.75 28.61
CA ASP A 160 -7.96 -4.13 28.39
C ASP A 160 -7.63 -4.60 26.98
N TYR A 161 -7.17 -5.85 26.87
CA TYR A 161 -6.92 -6.48 25.58
C TYR A 161 -8.24 -6.60 24.80
N SER A 162 -8.33 -5.88 23.69
CA SER A 162 -9.32 -6.10 22.65
C SER A 162 -8.62 -6.40 21.32
N GLY A 163 -9.12 -7.41 20.61
CA GLY A 163 -8.67 -7.71 19.24
C GLY A 163 -9.06 -6.62 18.23
N GLU A 164 -9.91 -5.67 18.64
CA GLU A 164 -10.33 -4.52 17.84
C GLU A 164 -9.21 -3.48 17.69
N HIS A 165 -8.30 -3.38 18.67
CA HIS A 165 -7.20 -2.41 18.64
C HIS A 165 -6.31 -2.57 17.40
N ALA A 166 -6.03 -3.81 16.98
CA ALA A 166 -5.25 -4.10 15.78
C ALA A 166 -5.96 -3.62 14.49
N VAL A 167 -7.28 -3.82 14.43
CA VAL A 167 -8.11 -3.45 13.27
C VAL A 167 -8.25 -1.93 13.18
N ILE A 168 -8.50 -1.28 14.31
CA ILE A 168 -8.54 0.18 14.42
C ILE A 168 -7.20 0.80 14.04
N PHE A 169 -6.08 0.22 14.50
CA PHE A 169 -4.74 0.68 14.13
C PHE A 169 -4.52 0.61 12.61
N LEU A 170 -4.84 -0.51 11.98
CA LEU A 170 -4.71 -0.67 10.53
C LEU A 170 -5.57 0.32 9.76
N TYR A 171 -6.79 0.55 10.20
CA TYR A 171 -7.69 1.55 9.64
C TYR A 171 -7.09 2.96 9.73
N LEU A 172 -6.63 3.37 10.92
CA LEU A 172 -6.05 4.69 11.15
C LEU A 172 -4.76 4.89 10.35
N LEU A 173 -3.94 3.84 10.22
CA LEU A 173 -2.76 3.86 9.36
C LEU A 173 -3.14 4.05 7.89
N GLY A 174 -4.13 3.29 7.39
CA GLY A 174 -4.64 3.45 6.04
C GLY A 174 -5.18 4.86 5.78
N LEU A 175 -5.92 5.42 6.73
CA LEU A 175 -6.44 6.79 6.66
C LEU A 175 -5.29 7.82 6.64
N ALA A 176 -4.28 7.65 7.50
CA ALA A 176 -3.10 8.51 7.54
C ALA A 176 -2.33 8.47 6.20
N LEU A 177 -2.19 7.30 5.60
CA LEU A 177 -1.56 7.13 4.28
C LEU A 177 -2.38 7.79 3.17
N VAL A 178 -3.72 7.65 3.17
CA VAL A 178 -4.59 8.37 2.22
C VAL A 178 -4.41 9.88 2.35
N VAL A 179 -4.43 10.41 3.56
CA VAL A 179 -4.23 11.84 3.81
C VAL A 179 -2.84 12.29 3.36
N LEU A 180 -1.80 11.49 3.61
CA LEU A 180 -0.45 11.75 3.14
C LEU A 180 -0.38 11.77 1.60
N ILE A 181 -0.99 10.79 0.93
CA ILE A 181 -1.04 10.72 -0.54
C ILE A 181 -1.77 11.95 -1.10
N LEU A 182 -2.93 12.31 -0.54
CA LEU A 182 -3.66 13.51 -0.94
C LEU A 182 -2.83 14.78 -0.72
N PHE A 183 -2.11 14.87 0.40
CA PHE A 183 -1.20 16.00 0.66
C PHE A 183 -0.09 16.08 -0.39
N VAL A 184 0.54 14.94 -0.73
CA VAL A 184 1.59 14.85 -1.76
C VAL A 184 1.03 15.24 -3.14
N ILE A 185 -0.13 14.72 -3.53
CA ILE A 185 -0.79 15.06 -4.81
C ILE A 185 -1.08 16.56 -4.87
N ASN A 186 -1.73 17.12 -3.84
CA ASN A 186 -2.03 18.55 -3.76
C ASN A 186 -0.77 19.41 -3.83
N ARG A 187 0.33 18.94 -3.23
CA ARG A 187 1.63 19.62 -3.27
C ARG A 187 2.24 19.55 -4.68
N LEU A 188 2.20 18.39 -5.33
CA LEU A 188 2.73 18.17 -6.68
C LEU A 188 2.01 19.03 -7.72
N GLN A 189 0.68 19.12 -7.67
CA GLN A 189 -0.12 19.97 -8.56
C GLN A 189 0.25 21.45 -8.46
N ARG A 190 0.57 21.93 -7.26
CA ARG A 190 0.98 23.33 -7.04
C ARG A 190 2.41 23.60 -7.52
N MET A 191 3.25 22.57 -7.67
CA MET A 191 4.62 22.72 -8.15
C MET A 191 4.69 22.94 -9.67
N PRO A 192 5.77 23.54 -10.20
CA PRO A 192 5.96 23.73 -11.64
C PRO A 192 5.90 22.43 -12.44
N LEU A 193 6.41 21.34 -11.85
CA LEU A 193 6.36 19.99 -12.44
C LEU A 193 4.93 19.49 -12.67
N GLY A 194 4.02 19.68 -11.72
CA GLY A 194 2.61 19.28 -11.87
C GLY A 194 1.91 20.08 -12.97
N ARG A 195 2.17 21.39 -13.04
CA ARG A 195 1.63 22.26 -14.11
C ARG A 195 2.18 21.91 -15.49
N ALA A 196 3.42 21.42 -15.57
CA ALA A 196 4.00 20.95 -16.83
C ALA A 196 3.34 19.65 -17.31
N TRP A 197 2.85 18.79 -16.39
CA TRP A 197 2.14 17.56 -16.74
C TRP A 197 0.72 17.82 -17.22
N GLU A 198 0.00 18.79 -16.64
CA GLU A 198 -1.31 19.22 -17.14
C GLU A 198 -1.26 19.87 -18.53
N ALA A 199 -0.09 20.31 -18.98
CA ALA A 199 0.11 20.99 -20.26
C ALA A 199 0.57 20.07 -21.41
N LEU A 200 0.84 18.78 -21.14
CA LEU A 200 1.30 17.77 -22.10
C LEU A 200 0.14 17.08 -22.82
#